data_AF-A0A847GLF4-F1
#
_entry.id   AF-A0A847GLF4-F1
#
_cell.length_a   1.000
_cell.length_b   1.000
_cell.length_c   1.000
_cell.angle_alpha   90.00
_cell.angle_beta   90.00
_cell.angle_gamma   90.00
#
_symmetry.space_group_name_H-M   'P 1'
#
loop_
_entity.id
_entity.type
_entity.pdbx_description
1 polymer ?
#
loop_
_entity_poly.entity_id
_entity_poly.type
_entity_poly.pdbx_seq_one_letter_code
_entity_poly.pdbx_strand_id
1 'polypeptide(L)'
;MARQTHAPQERTAYEPDYTVAPGRTLQETIDALDMDQRELAKRTGLSVKHINQVIKGAASITQDTAIRLERVTGVPARMWNSLEANYRERLARLDERTRLQASLDWLKTIPVKELVQRGKIRAQSDATCLLEEVLRFFGVASVAAWKEGWQKPQFAFRKSPAFEGQTGAMATWLRLCELAASDVRCKPYSRARFQAALQPIRALTVADQQAFFPAMQAHCAETGVAVVLVPDIKGAPVSGAAKWLSPRKAMIGLNLRGKSNDRFWFSFFHEAGHLLLDSKKETYVDVDAVNDPREQQANQFAANMLIPPARAAELASLRTEADVQAFARSVGIAPGIVVGRLQHDGIIGFNQLNGLKSWLRWPTDQ
;
A
#
# COMPACT_ATOMS: atom_id res chain seq x y z
N MET A 1 -10.37 -27.46 32.51
CA MET A 1 -11.26 -27.64 31.34
C MET A 1 -10.76 -26.77 30.20
N ALA A 2 -10.04 -27.36 29.25
CA ALA A 2 -9.46 -26.66 28.11
C ALA A 2 -10.53 -26.37 27.06
N ARG A 3 -10.74 -25.10 26.69
CA ARG A 3 -11.59 -24.72 25.57
C ARG A 3 -10.82 -24.99 24.28
N GLN A 4 -11.25 -26.02 23.54
CA GLN A 4 -10.85 -26.23 22.15
C GLN A 4 -11.41 -25.09 21.30
N THR A 5 -10.55 -24.23 20.79
CA THR A 5 -10.89 -23.26 19.76
C THR A 5 -10.99 -24.00 18.43
N HIS A 6 -12.22 -24.22 17.94
CA HIS A 6 -12.46 -24.70 16.58
C HIS A 6 -11.91 -23.67 15.57
N ALA A 7 -11.06 -24.12 14.65
CA ALA A 7 -10.69 -23.35 13.48
C ALA A 7 -11.94 -23.07 12.63
N PRO A 8 -12.07 -21.89 11.99
CA PRO A 8 -13.19 -21.61 11.11
C PRO A 8 -13.12 -22.55 9.91
N GLN A 9 -14.13 -23.41 9.74
CA GLN A 9 -14.29 -24.19 8.52
C GLN A 9 -14.41 -23.22 7.34
N GLU A 10 -13.47 -23.31 6.40
CA GLU A 10 -13.58 -22.67 5.09
C GLU A 10 -14.86 -23.19 4.43
N ARG A 11 -15.92 -22.37 4.43
CA ARG A 11 -17.10 -22.63 3.61
C ARG A 11 -16.64 -22.48 2.17
N THR A 12 -16.47 -23.58 1.45
CA THR A 12 -16.35 -23.58 0.00
C THR A 12 -17.58 -22.87 -0.54
N ALA A 13 -17.39 -21.65 -1.05
CA ALA A 13 -18.45 -20.91 -1.70
C ALA A 13 -18.85 -21.70 -2.95
N TYR A 14 -20.09 -22.18 -2.99
CA TYR A 14 -20.65 -22.82 -4.18
C TYR A 14 -20.89 -21.74 -5.24
N GLU A 15 -19.91 -21.54 -6.11
CA GLU A 15 -19.99 -20.68 -7.30
C GLU A 15 -20.06 -21.58 -8.54
N PRO A 16 -21.26 -22.02 -8.99
CA PRO A 16 -21.37 -22.83 -10.20
C PRO A 16 -21.01 -22.01 -11.45
N ASP A 17 -20.22 -22.61 -12.33
CA ASP A 17 -19.73 -22.03 -13.62
C ASP A 17 -20.82 -21.87 -14.70
N TYR A 18 -22.10 -22.05 -14.37
CA TYR A 18 -23.22 -21.82 -15.27
C TYR A 18 -24.16 -20.74 -14.72
N THR A 19 -24.64 -19.86 -15.61
CA THR A 19 -25.65 -18.84 -15.29
C THR A 19 -27.04 -19.38 -15.61
N VAL A 20 -27.87 -19.55 -14.58
CA VAL A 20 -29.31 -19.79 -14.80
C VAL A 20 -29.99 -18.44 -14.89
N ALA A 21 -30.49 -18.09 -16.07
CA ALA A 21 -31.30 -16.91 -16.24
C ALA A 21 -32.62 -17.08 -15.45
N PRO A 22 -33.11 -16.05 -14.73
CA PRO A 22 -34.41 -16.08 -14.05
C PRO A 22 -35.54 -16.44 -15.01
N GLY A 23 -35.37 -16.05 -16.27
CA GLY A 23 -36.25 -16.39 -17.38
C GLY A 23 -36.46 -17.89 -17.61
N ARG A 24 -35.46 -18.74 -17.33
CA ARG A 24 -35.61 -20.20 -17.42
C ARG A 24 -36.53 -20.71 -16.32
N THR A 25 -36.32 -20.24 -15.09
CA THR A 25 -37.21 -20.56 -13.96
C THR A 25 -38.63 -20.04 -14.21
N LEU A 26 -38.77 -18.86 -14.84
CA LEU A 26 -40.08 -18.35 -15.24
C LEU A 26 -40.75 -19.26 -16.27
N GLN A 27 -40.01 -19.74 -17.28
CA GLN A 27 -40.52 -20.69 -18.27
C GLN A 27 -40.98 -22.00 -17.61
N GLU A 28 -40.15 -22.59 -16.75
CA GLU A 28 -40.49 -23.80 -15.99
C GLU A 28 -41.72 -23.60 -15.09
N THR A 29 -41.88 -22.40 -14.52
CA THR A 29 -43.02 -22.06 -13.67
C THR A 29 -44.32 -21.94 -14.47
N ILE A 30 -44.29 -21.31 -15.65
CA ILE A 30 -45.51 -21.22 -16.48
C ILE A 30 -45.88 -22.55 -17.12
N ASP A 31 -44.88 -23.37 -17.48
CA ASP A 31 -45.12 -24.72 -17.99
C ASP A 31 -45.81 -25.60 -16.93
N ALA A 32 -45.37 -25.50 -15.66
CA ALA A 32 -46.02 -26.20 -14.54
C ALA A 32 -47.44 -25.69 -14.21
N LEU A 33 -47.81 -24.50 -14.69
CA LEU A 33 -49.15 -23.91 -14.56
C LEU A 33 -50.00 -24.12 -15.83
N ASP A 34 -49.53 -24.92 -16.79
CA ASP A 34 -50.14 -25.11 -18.11
C ASP A 34 -50.45 -23.78 -18.82
N MET A 35 -49.54 -22.81 -18.69
CA MET A 35 -49.70 -21.44 -19.18
C MET A 35 -48.62 -21.12 -20.23
N ASP A 36 -49.05 -20.57 -21.38
CA ASP A 36 -48.11 -20.07 -22.38
C ASP A 36 -47.67 -18.61 -22.11
N GLN A 37 -46.62 -18.15 -22.81
CA GLN A 37 -46.09 -16.79 -22.66
C GLN A 37 -47.11 -15.70 -23.04
N ARG A 38 -48.09 -15.99 -23.90
CA ARG A 38 -49.11 -15.01 -24.33
C ARG A 38 -50.13 -14.81 -23.23
N GLU A 39 -50.56 -15.89 -22.59
CA GLU A 39 -51.46 -15.86 -21.45
C GLU A 39 -50.79 -15.21 -20.24
N LEU A 40 -49.52 -15.51 -19.96
CA LEU A 40 -48.76 -14.80 -18.92
C LEU A 40 -48.71 -13.29 -19.19
N ALA A 41 -48.40 -12.89 -20.43
CA ALA A 41 -48.36 -11.48 -20.83
C ALA A 41 -49.72 -10.78 -20.59
N LYS A 42 -50.82 -11.43 -20.99
CA LYS A 42 -52.17 -10.93 -20.77
C LYS A 42 -52.50 -10.75 -19.28
N ARG A 43 -52.19 -11.74 -18.44
CA ARG A 43 -52.48 -11.72 -16.99
C ARG A 43 -51.62 -10.72 -16.22
N THR A 44 -50.37 -10.52 -16.63
CA THR A 44 -49.46 -9.55 -16.00
C THR A 44 -49.63 -8.12 -16.51
N GLY A 45 -50.36 -7.94 -17.63
CA GLY A 45 -50.45 -6.66 -18.33
C GLY A 45 -49.12 -6.23 -18.97
N LEU A 46 -48.23 -7.19 -19.25
CA LEU A 46 -46.94 -6.96 -19.92
C LEU A 46 -47.04 -7.36 -21.39
N SER A 47 -46.15 -6.83 -22.24
CA SER A 47 -46.12 -7.28 -23.64
C SER A 47 -45.52 -8.69 -23.76
N VAL A 48 -46.02 -9.48 -24.71
CA VAL A 48 -45.42 -10.79 -25.06
C VAL A 48 -43.94 -10.64 -25.39
N LYS A 49 -43.56 -9.55 -26.06
CA LYS A 49 -42.16 -9.19 -26.35
C LYS A 49 -41.34 -9.06 -25.06
N HIS A 50 -41.85 -8.37 -24.05
CA HIS A 50 -41.15 -8.20 -22.78
C HIS A 50 -40.99 -9.54 -22.04
N ILE A 51 -42.06 -10.34 -21.95
CA ILE A 51 -41.99 -11.70 -21.36
C ILE A 51 -40.95 -12.56 -22.08
N ASN A 52 -40.93 -12.54 -23.42
CA ASN A 52 -39.94 -13.29 -24.20
C ASN A 52 -38.49 -12.82 -23.93
N GLN A 53 -38.27 -11.52 -23.78
CA GLN A 53 -36.96 -10.97 -23.44
C GLN A 53 -36.51 -11.31 -22.02
N VAL A 54 -37.44 -11.35 -21.06
CA VAL A 54 -37.18 -11.83 -19.70
C VAL A 54 -36.80 -13.31 -19.72
N ILE A 55 -37.55 -14.14 -20.46
CA ILE A 55 -37.28 -15.58 -20.61
C ILE A 55 -35.89 -15.83 -21.22
N LYS A 56 -35.49 -15.02 -22.20
CA LYS A 56 -34.15 -15.06 -22.81
C LYS A 56 -33.04 -14.43 -21.92
N GLY A 57 -33.37 -13.87 -20.76
CA GLY A 57 -32.42 -13.19 -19.86
C GLY A 57 -31.97 -11.79 -20.32
N ALA A 58 -32.46 -11.33 -21.48
CA ALA A 58 -32.10 -10.04 -22.07
C ALA A 58 -32.74 -8.85 -21.34
N ALA A 59 -34.01 -8.99 -20.91
CA ALA A 59 -34.68 -7.99 -20.07
C ALA A 59 -34.60 -8.40 -18.59
N SER A 60 -34.51 -7.41 -17.71
CA SER A 60 -34.49 -7.63 -16.26
C SER A 60 -35.90 -7.77 -15.69
N ILE A 61 -36.04 -8.66 -14.69
CA ILE A 61 -37.22 -8.67 -13.84
C ILE A 61 -37.09 -7.52 -12.84
N THR A 62 -37.81 -6.44 -13.09
CA THR A 62 -37.91 -5.31 -12.14
C THR A 62 -38.75 -5.69 -10.92
N GLN A 63 -38.69 -4.88 -9.85
CA GLN A 63 -39.52 -5.10 -8.67
C GLN A 63 -41.03 -5.08 -9.00
N ASP A 64 -41.47 -4.20 -9.89
CA ASP A 64 -42.86 -4.15 -10.37
C ASP A 64 -43.22 -5.42 -11.17
N THR A 65 -42.33 -5.84 -12.08
CA THR A 65 -42.48 -7.10 -12.83
C THR A 65 -42.60 -8.28 -11.88
N ALA A 66 -41.77 -8.36 -10.84
CA ALA A 66 -41.79 -9.45 -9.84
C ALA A 66 -43.11 -9.50 -9.06
N ILE A 67 -43.67 -8.35 -8.66
CA ILE A 67 -44.98 -8.27 -7.97
C ILE A 67 -46.11 -8.74 -8.90
N ARG A 68 -46.06 -8.37 -10.18
CA ARG A 68 -47.04 -8.85 -11.19
C ARG A 68 -46.92 -10.36 -11.40
N LEU A 69 -45.70 -10.87 -11.51
CA LEU A 69 -45.44 -12.31 -11.64
C LEU A 69 -45.92 -13.08 -10.41
N GLU A 70 -45.73 -12.57 -9.20
CA GLU A 70 -46.25 -13.20 -7.97
C GLU A 70 -47.76 -13.38 -8.00
N ARG A 71 -48.49 -12.34 -8.42
CA ARG A 71 -49.97 -12.41 -8.53
C ARG A 71 -50.46 -13.46 -9.52
N VAL A 72 -49.67 -13.79 -10.55
CA VAL A 72 -50.06 -14.75 -11.60
C VAL A 72 -49.53 -16.15 -11.33
N THR A 73 -48.31 -16.27 -10.84
CA THR A 73 -47.59 -17.55 -10.66
C THR A 73 -47.69 -18.12 -9.25
N GLY A 74 -48.08 -17.31 -8.26
CA GLY A 74 -48.04 -17.67 -6.84
C GLY A 74 -46.62 -17.71 -6.25
N VAL A 75 -45.58 -17.54 -7.05
CA VAL A 75 -44.19 -17.50 -6.59
C VAL A 75 -43.88 -16.12 -6.01
N PRO A 76 -43.42 -16.00 -4.74
CA PRO A 76 -43.19 -14.71 -4.11
C PRO A 76 -42.23 -13.80 -4.88
N ALA A 77 -42.53 -12.50 -5.00
CA ALA A 77 -41.71 -11.51 -5.71
C ALA A 77 -40.25 -11.48 -5.21
N ARG A 78 -40.03 -11.74 -3.92
CA ARG A 78 -38.68 -11.85 -3.33
C ARG A 78 -37.82 -12.93 -3.99
N MET A 79 -38.41 -14.02 -4.46
CA MET A 79 -37.68 -15.08 -5.15
C MET A 79 -37.23 -14.61 -6.53
N TRP A 80 -38.13 -14.00 -7.30
CA TRP A 80 -37.80 -13.43 -8.60
C TRP A 80 -36.71 -12.37 -8.52
N ASN A 81 -36.82 -11.45 -7.56
CA ASN A 81 -35.83 -10.41 -7.32
C ASN A 81 -34.46 -11.01 -6.94
N SER A 82 -34.45 -12.08 -6.13
CA SER A 82 -33.21 -12.76 -5.73
C SER A 82 -32.56 -13.49 -6.91
N LEU A 83 -33.34 -14.16 -7.75
CA LEU A 83 -32.86 -14.80 -8.98
C LEU A 83 -32.27 -13.76 -9.94
N GLU A 84 -32.97 -12.64 -10.15
CA GLU A 84 -32.51 -11.55 -11.01
C GLU A 84 -31.21 -10.93 -10.50
N ALA A 85 -31.14 -10.59 -9.20
CA ALA A 85 -29.93 -10.03 -8.61
C ALA A 85 -28.73 -10.97 -8.77
N ASN A 86 -28.90 -12.26 -8.45
CA ASN A 86 -27.86 -13.28 -8.59
C ASN A 86 -27.40 -13.43 -10.06
N TYR A 87 -28.33 -13.42 -11.01
CA TYR A 87 -28.01 -13.54 -12.43
C TYR A 87 -27.23 -12.33 -12.94
N ARG A 88 -27.68 -11.12 -12.62
CA ARG A 88 -27.01 -9.87 -13.02
C ARG A 88 -25.64 -9.71 -12.40
N GLU A 89 -25.48 -10.08 -11.13
CA GLU A 89 -24.17 -10.12 -10.48
C GLU A 89 -23.21 -11.06 -11.21
N ARG A 90 -23.66 -12.28 -11.54
CA ARG A 90 -22.83 -13.25 -12.27
C ARG A 90 -22.43 -12.75 -13.67
N LEU A 91 -23.36 -12.17 -14.43
CA LEU A 91 -23.04 -11.56 -15.72
C LEU A 91 -21.97 -10.45 -15.56
N ALA A 92 -22.14 -9.58 -14.57
CA ALA A 92 -21.17 -8.51 -14.30
C ALA A 92 -19.79 -9.07 -13.90
N ARG A 93 -19.74 -10.17 -13.14
CA ARG A 93 -18.49 -10.87 -12.79
C ARG A 93 -17.82 -11.51 -14.01
N LEU A 94 -18.58 -12.10 -14.92
CA LEU A 94 -18.04 -12.67 -16.17
C LEU A 94 -17.44 -11.58 -17.07
N ASP A 95 -18.15 -10.46 -17.22
CA ASP A 95 -17.66 -9.30 -17.97
C ASP A 95 -16.40 -8.71 -17.33
N GLU A 96 -16.37 -8.60 -16.00
CA GLU A 96 -15.19 -8.13 -15.27
C GLU A 96 -14.00 -9.09 -15.43
N ARG A 97 -14.24 -10.40 -15.30
CA ARG A 97 -13.21 -11.42 -15.51
C ARG A 97 -12.59 -11.30 -16.91
N THR A 98 -13.42 -11.07 -17.93
CA THR A 98 -12.97 -10.83 -19.31
C THR A 98 -12.11 -9.56 -19.42
N ARG A 99 -12.50 -8.46 -18.75
CA ARG A 99 -11.69 -7.23 -18.71
C ARG A 99 -10.35 -7.44 -18.00
N LEU A 100 -10.34 -8.17 -16.89
CA LEU A 100 -9.14 -8.48 -16.13
C LEU A 100 -8.18 -9.37 -16.92
N GLN A 101 -8.70 -10.32 -17.69
CA GLN A 101 -7.89 -11.16 -18.57
C GLN A 101 -7.04 -10.34 -19.56
N ALA A 102 -7.58 -9.24 -20.09
CA ALA A 102 -6.84 -8.33 -20.96
C ALA A 102 -5.66 -7.61 -20.27
N SER A 103 -5.58 -7.65 -18.95
CA SER A 103 -4.55 -6.98 -18.15
C SER A 103 -3.58 -7.93 -17.44
N LEU A 104 -3.62 -9.24 -17.72
CA LEU A 104 -2.80 -10.24 -17.03
C LEU A 104 -1.29 -9.98 -17.16
N ASP A 105 -0.84 -9.43 -18.29
CA ASP A 105 0.58 -9.11 -18.50
C ASP A 105 1.12 -8.11 -17.47
N TRP A 106 0.27 -7.24 -16.90
CA TRP A 106 0.68 -6.31 -15.86
C TRP A 106 1.17 -7.03 -14.59
N LEU A 107 0.69 -8.24 -14.30
CA LEU A 107 1.16 -9.02 -13.14
C LEU A 107 2.66 -9.30 -13.19
N LYS A 108 3.26 -9.37 -14.39
CA LYS A 108 4.70 -9.60 -14.57
C LYS A 108 5.54 -8.45 -14.00
N THR A 109 4.96 -7.27 -13.83
CA THR A 109 5.61 -6.08 -13.25
C THR A 109 5.58 -6.08 -11.72
N ILE A 110 4.76 -6.92 -11.11
CA ILE A 110 4.53 -6.95 -9.66
C ILE A 110 5.28 -8.15 -9.05
N PRO A 111 5.94 -7.99 -7.90
CA PRO A 111 6.63 -9.07 -7.19
C PRO A 111 5.64 -10.00 -6.46
N VAL A 112 4.76 -10.65 -7.22
CA VAL A 112 3.65 -11.47 -6.70
C VAL A 112 4.13 -12.60 -5.79
N LYS A 113 5.20 -13.31 -6.19
CA LYS A 113 5.79 -14.40 -5.39
C LYS A 113 6.19 -13.92 -3.99
N GLU A 114 6.79 -12.73 -3.91
CA GLU A 114 7.24 -12.14 -2.66
C GLU A 114 6.05 -11.69 -1.80
N LEU A 115 4.99 -11.13 -2.40
CA LEU A 115 3.76 -10.78 -1.68
C LEU A 115 3.07 -12.00 -1.08
N VAL A 116 3.01 -13.11 -1.81
CA VAL A 116 2.48 -14.39 -1.30
C VAL A 116 3.34 -14.91 -0.15
N GLN A 117 4.68 -14.93 -0.31
CA GLN A 117 5.60 -15.39 0.73
C GLN A 117 5.51 -14.56 2.01
N ARG A 118 5.27 -13.25 1.89
CA ARG A 118 5.06 -12.33 3.01
C ARG A 118 3.62 -12.37 3.58
N GLY A 119 2.76 -13.23 3.06
CA GLY A 119 1.36 -13.37 3.50
C GLY A 119 0.49 -12.13 3.22
N LYS A 120 0.86 -11.30 2.24
CA LYS A 120 0.16 -10.04 1.92
C LYS A 120 -0.95 -10.21 0.88
N ILE A 121 -0.91 -11.31 0.11
CA ILE A 121 -1.96 -11.76 -0.79
C ILE A 121 -2.09 -13.27 -0.71
N ARG A 122 -3.26 -13.81 -1.05
CA ARG A 122 -3.47 -15.26 -1.11
C ARG A 122 -2.90 -15.82 -2.41
N ALA A 123 -2.29 -17.00 -2.33
CA ALA A 123 -1.88 -17.73 -3.53
C ALA A 123 -3.12 -18.16 -4.32
N GLN A 124 -3.06 -18.07 -5.64
CA GLN A 124 -4.13 -18.46 -6.55
C GLN A 124 -3.52 -19.23 -7.72
N SER A 125 -4.18 -20.33 -8.12
CA SER A 125 -3.81 -21.08 -9.32
C SER A 125 -4.29 -20.38 -10.60
N ASP A 126 -5.45 -19.73 -10.54
CA ASP A 126 -6.00 -18.94 -11.63
C ASP A 126 -5.37 -17.54 -11.68
N ALA A 127 -4.87 -17.15 -12.86
CA ALA A 127 -4.17 -15.88 -13.04
C ALA A 127 -5.10 -14.66 -12.86
N THR A 128 -6.37 -14.78 -13.22
CA THR A 128 -7.34 -13.68 -13.05
C THR A 128 -7.69 -13.50 -11.57
N CYS A 129 -7.92 -14.58 -10.82
CA CYS A 129 -8.08 -14.51 -9.38
C CYS A 129 -6.84 -13.93 -8.68
N LEU A 130 -5.65 -14.27 -9.16
CA LEU A 130 -4.40 -13.70 -8.66
C LEU A 130 -4.33 -12.18 -8.92
N LEU A 131 -4.76 -11.73 -10.11
CA LEU A 131 -4.85 -10.31 -10.44
C LEU A 131 -5.81 -9.57 -9.50
N GLU A 132 -6.96 -10.16 -9.19
CA GLU A 132 -7.89 -9.58 -8.21
C GLU A 132 -7.26 -9.41 -6.83
N GLU A 133 -6.53 -10.42 -6.33
CA GLU A 133 -5.83 -10.31 -5.04
C GLU A 133 -4.79 -9.18 -5.03
N VAL A 134 -4.06 -9.00 -6.14
CA VAL A 134 -3.10 -7.90 -6.29
C VAL A 134 -3.81 -6.54 -6.34
N LEU A 135 -4.92 -6.41 -7.08
CA LEU A 135 -5.72 -5.18 -7.11
C LEU A 135 -6.29 -4.84 -5.73
N ARG A 136 -6.77 -5.85 -4.98
CA ARG A 136 -7.21 -5.69 -3.57
C ARG A 136 -6.06 -5.21 -2.68
N PHE A 137 -4.87 -5.78 -2.82
CA PHE A 137 -3.68 -5.36 -2.07
C PHE A 137 -3.36 -3.87 -2.31
N PHE A 138 -3.37 -3.43 -3.56
CA PHE A 138 -3.17 -2.02 -3.90
C PHE A 138 -4.37 -1.13 -3.56
N GLY A 139 -5.55 -1.70 -3.32
CA GLY A 139 -6.78 -0.95 -3.03
C GLY A 139 -7.33 -0.21 -4.25
N VAL A 140 -7.16 -0.76 -5.45
CA VAL A 140 -7.60 -0.16 -6.72
C VAL A 140 -8.61 -1.06 -7.44
N ALA A 141 -9.53 -0.45 -8.19
CA ALA A 141 -10.56 -1.19 -8.93
C ALA A 141 -10.05 -1.84 -10.23
N SER A 142 -8.95 -1.33 -10.81
CA SER A 142 -8.42 -1.83 -12.08
C SER A 142 -6.94 -1.47 -12.26
N VAL A 143 -6.30 -2.14 -13.22
CA VAL A 143 -4.92 -1.82 -13.64
C VAL A 143 -4.84 -0.41 -14.23
N ALA A 144 -5.90 0.07 -14.91
CA ALA A 144 -5.94 1.44 -15.42
C ALA A 144 -5.96 2.46 -14.27
N ALA A 145 -6.77 2.24 -13.23
CA ALA A 145 -6.79 3.09 -12.04
C ALA A 145 -5.45 3.06 -11.29
N TRP A 146 -4.79 1.90 -11.23
CA TRP A 146 -3.43 1.82 -10.72
C TRP A 146 -2.48 2.67 -11.58
N LYS A 147 -2.46 2.50 -12.90
CA LYS A 147 -1.61 3.29 -13.79
C LYS A 147 -1.87 4.78 -13.61
N GLU A 148 -3.12 5.23 -13.56
CA GLU A 148 -3.44 6.65 -13.37
C GLU A 148 -2.98 7.19 -12.01
N GLY A 149 -3.23 6.44 -10.93
CA GLY A 149 -2.82 6.84 -9.58
C GLY A 149 -1.30 6.92 -9.43
N TRP A 150 -0.58 5.95 -9.99
CA TRP A 150 0.87 5.81 -9.88
C TRP A 150 1.66 6.56 -10.96
N GLN A 151 1.06 6.93 -12.11
CA GLN A 151 1.71 7.72 -13.17
C GLN A 151 1.48 9.23 -13.04
N LYS A 152 0.52 9.68 -12.23
CA LYS A 152 0.33 11.12 -11.93
C LYS A 152 1.51 11.68 -11.11
N PRO A 153 1.76 13.00 -11.15
CA PRO A 153 2.91 13.63 -10.51
C PRO A 153 3.03 13.43 -8.99
N GLN A 154 2.02 12.86 -8.35
CA GLN A 154 2.09 12.42 -6.95
C GLN A 154 3.13 11.33 -6.72
N PHE A 155 3.47 10.53 -7.73
CA PHE A 155 4.53 9.52 -7.70
C PHE A 155 5.41 9.63 -8.95
N ALA A 156 5.69 10.85 -9.43
CA ALA A 156 6.54 11.03 -10.61
C ALA A 156 7.98 10.58 -10.32
N PHE A 157 8.19 9.27 -10.37
CA PHE A 157 9.45 8.62 -10.70
C PHE A 157 9.82 9.13 -12.09
N ARG A 158 10.62 10.20 -12.13
CA ARG A 158 10.88 10.91 -13.38
C ARG A 158 11.72 10.02 -14.30
N LYS A 159 11.03 9.52 -15.33
CA LYS A 159 11.48 9.19 -16.69
C LYS A 159 12.80 8.41 -16.81
N SER A 160 12.68 7.09 -16.95
CA SER A 160 13.42 6.34 -17.98
C SER A 160 12.62 5.10 -18.39
N PRO A 161 12.49 4.76 -19.69
CA PRO A 161 11.74 3.58 -20.16
C PRO A 161 12.24 2.24 -19.58
N ALA A 162 13.48 2.20 -19.06
CA ALA A 162 14.05 1.05 -18.36
C ALA A 162 13.43 0.78 -16.97
N PHE A 163 12.48 1.61 -16.49
CA PHE A 163 11.97 1.57 -15.11
C PHE A 163 10.62 0.87 -14.93
N GLU A 164 9.91 0.42 -15.96
CA GLU A 164 8.55 -0.15 -15.78
C GLU A 164 8.48 -1.32 -14.78
N GLY A 165 9.50 -2.19 -14.77
CA GLY A 165 9.62 -3.28 -13.78
C GLY A 165 10.04 -2.82 -12.38
N GLN A 166 10.78 -1.71 -12.26
CA GLN A 166 11.14 -1.11 -10.97
C GLN A 166 9.93 -0.37 -10.36
N THR A 167 9.09 0.25 -11.20
CA THR A 167 7.85 0.93 -10.76
C THR A 167 6.94 -0.02 -9.99
N GLY A 168 6.75 -1.26 -10.45
CA GLY A 168 5.90 -2.23 -9.75
C GLY A 168 6.47 -2.71 -8.42
N ALA A 169 7.77 -2.98 -8.35
CA ALA A 169 8.46 -3.35 -7.11
C ALA A 169 8.44 -2.19 -6.08
N MET A 170 8.73 -0.97 -6.53
CA MET A 170 8.72 0.23 -5.69
C MET A 170 7.32 0.58 -5.21
N ALA A 171 6.32 0.51 -6.10
CA ALA A 171 4.92 0.69 -5.72
C ALA A 171 4.49 -0.33 -4.68
N THR A 172 4.95 -1.58 -4.82
CA THR A 172 4.69 -2.63 -3.83
C THR A 172 5.30 -2.28 -2.48
N TRP A 173 6.58 -1.89 -2.43
CA TRP A 173 7.23 -1.51 -1.17
C TRP A 173 6.55 -0.32 -0.50
N LEU A 174 6.19 0.70 -1.27
CA LEU A 174 5.48 1.86 -0.75
C LEU A 174 4.09 1.49 -0.23
N ARG A 175 3.35 0.62 -0.94
CA ARG A 175 2.06 0.12 -0.48
C ARG A 175 2.18 -0.66 0.83
N LEU A 176 3.24 -1.45 1.00
CA LEU A 176 3.53 -2.12 2.27
C LEU A 176 3.77 -1.12 3.40
N CYS A 177 4.49 -0.03 3.12
CA CYS A 177 4.68 1.06 4.08
C CYS A 177 3.33 1.69 4.44
N GLU A 178 2.47 1.99 3.46
CA GLU A 178 1.14 2.59 3.70
C GLU A 178 0.26 1.72 4.60
N LEU A 179 0.23 0.41 4.33
CA LEU A 179 -0.54 -0.54 5.13
C LEU A 179 0.00 -0.60 6.57
N ALA A 180 1.33 -0.77 6.73
CA ALA A 180 1.95 -0.79 8.06
C ALA A 180 1.73 0.53 8.82
N ALA A 181 1.85 1.67 8.13
CA ALA A 181 1.68 2.98 8.72
C ALA A 181 0.21 3.26 9.07
N SER A 182 -0.74 2.66 8.36
CA SER A 182 -2.17 2.77 8.69
C SER A 182 -2.50 2.18 10.06
N ASP A 183 -1.83 1.08 10.44
CA ASP A 183 -2.01 0.42 11.74
C ASP A 183 -1.41 1.21 12.92
N VAL A 184 -0.45 2.11 12.66
CA VAL A 184 0.13 2.98 13.68
C VAL A 184 -0.88 4.04 14.12
N ARG A 185 -1.24 4.06 15.41
CA ARG A 185 -2.11 5.09 15.97
C ARG A 185 -1.32 6.39 16.14
N CYS A 186 -1.79 7.48 15.53
CA CYS A 186 -1.18 8.80 15.64
C CYS A 186 -2.21 9.86 16.04
N LYS A 187 -1.75 10.93 16.69
CA LYS A 187 -2.54 12.17 16.84
C LYS A 187 -2.67 12.91 15.49
N PRO A 188 -3.53 13.93 15.36
CA PRO A 188 -3.56 14.74 14.15
C PRO A 188 -2.22 15.45 13.89
N TYR A 189 -1.82 15.49 12.61
CA TYR A 189 -0.55 16.09 12.20
C TYR A 189 -0.43 17.54 12.62
N SER A 190 0.72 17.89 13.20
CA SER A 190 1.10 19.26 13.51
C SER A 190 2.55 19.50 13.11
N ARG A 191 2.75 20.40 12.13
CA ARG A 191 4.09 20.76 11.60
C ARG A 191 5.01 21.26 12.72
N ALA A 192 4.52 22.19 13.54
CA ALA A 192 5.29 22.77 14.63
C ALA A 192 5.69 21.72 15.67
N ARG A 193 4.76 20.83 16.05
CA ARG A 193 5.06 19.76 17.01
C ARG A 193 6.02 18.73 16.44
N PHE A 194 5.86 18.35 15.17
CA PHE A 194 6.77 17.43 14.49
C PHE A 194 8.18 17.99 14.42
N GLN A 195 8.33 19.24 13.97
CA GLN A 195 9.62 19.93 13.94
C GLN A 195 10.27 20.01 15.33
N ALA A 196 9.50 20.31 16.37
CA ALA A 196 10.00 20.32 17.75
C ALA A 196 10.41 18.92 18.24
N ALA A 197 9.68 17.87 17.86
CA ALA A 197 9.97 16.48 18.23
C ALA A 197 11.26 15.93 17.59
N LEU A 198 11.75 16.52 16.49
CA LEU A 198 12.99 16.09 15.86
C LEU A 198 14.23 16.26 16.74
N GLN A 199 14.23 17.23 17.67
CA GLN A 199 15.34 17.45 18.60
C GLN A 199 15.51 16.32 19.63
N PRO A 200 14.48 15.91 20.41
CA PRO A 200 14.61 14.75 21.27
C PRO A 200 14.86 13.46 20.48
N ILE A 201 14.31 13.31 19.26
CA ILE A 201 14.61 12.15 18.40
C ILE A 201 16.09 12.10 18.01
N ARG A 202 16.71 13.24 17.68
CA ARG A 202 18.15 13.33 17.39
C ARG A 202 19.00 12.84 18.55
N ALA A 203 18.60 13.14 19.79
CA ALA A 203 19.31 12.67 20.98
C ALA A 203 19.24 11.13 21.13
N LEU A 204 18.24 10.46 20.55
CA LEU A 204 18.13 9.00 20.58
C LEU A 204 19.19 8.29 19.72
N THR A 205 19.95 9.02 18.91
CA THR A 205 20.96 8.41 18.03
C THR A 205 22.01 7.61 18.79
N VAL A 206 22.31 7.97 20.04
CA VAL A 206 23.30 7.28 20.90
C VAL A 206 22.76 6.02 21.58
N ALA A 207 21.44 5.80 21.56
CA ALA A 207 20.82 4.63 22.14
C ALA A 207 20.88 3.43 21.18
N ASP A 208 20.77 2.22 21.72
CA ASP A 208 20.64 1.01 20.91
C ASP A 208 19.29 0.95 20.17
N GLN A 209 19.17 0.04 19.20
CA GLN A 209 17.98 -0.07 18.36
C GLN A 209 16.71 -0.46 19.12
N GLN A 210 16.82 -1.31 20.14
CA GLN A 210 15.67 -1.76 20.92
C GLN A 210 15.08 -0.59 21.74
N ALA A 211 15.94 0.33 22.18
CA ALA A 211 15.55 1.52 22.90
C ALA A 211 15.10 2.68 21.97
N PHE A 212 15.90 3.03 20.94
CA PHE A 212 15.62 4.23 20.16
C PHE A 212 14.39 4.08 19.27
N PHE A 213 14.16 2.91 18.67
CA PHE A 213 13.17 2.78 17.63
C PHE A 213 11.73 2.94 18.17
N PRO A 214 11.32 2.27 19.27
CA PRO A 214 10.02 2.51 19.89
C PRO A 214 9.83 3.96 20.37
N ALA A 215 10.88 4.56 20.94
CA ALA A 215 10.83 5.96 21.41
C ALA A 215 10.66 6.94 20.24
N MET A 216 11.41 6.74 19.15
CA MET A 216 11.27 7.53 17.92
C MET A 216 9.87 7.39 17.33
N GLN A 217 9.33 6.17 17.23
CA GLN A 217 7.97 5.94 16.76
C GLN A 217 6.94 6.68 17.62
N ALA A 218 7.07 6.62 18.95
CA ALA A 218 6.17 7.30 19.87
C ALA A 218 6.23 8.83 19.70
N HIS A 219 7.41 9.42 19.63
CA HIS A 219 7.58 10.86 19.40
C HIS A 219 6.93 11.32 18.09
N CYS A 220 7.11 10.57 17.00
CA CYS A 220 6.49 10.88 15.71
C CYS A 220 4.96 10.67 15.73
N ALA A 221 4.48 9.60 16.36
CA ALA A 221 3.05 9.29 16.43
C ALA A 221 2.26 10.38 17.18
N GLU A 222 2.87 10.96 18.22
CA GLU A 222 2.31 12.08 18.97
C GLU A 222 2.12 13.36 18.15
N THR A 223 2.82 13.47 17.02
CA THR A 223 2.77 14.63 16.10
C THR A 223 2.07 14.33 14.78
N GLY A 224 1.47 13.14 14.63
CA GLY A 224 0.75 12.71 13.43
C GLY A 224 1.61 12.14 12.31
N VAL A 225 2.81 11.65 12.63
CA VAL A 225 3.70 10.97 11.69
C VAL A 225 3.86 9.51 12.10
N ALA A 226 3.49 8.58 11.22
CA ALA A 226 3.70 7.16 11.42
C ALA A 226 5.06 6.76 10.83
N VAL A 227 5.99 6.30 11.68
CA VAL A 227 7.27 5.76 11.22
C VAL A 227 7.21 4.24 11.21
N VAL A 228 7.58 3.62 10.09
CA VAL A 228 7.53 2.16 9.92
C VAL A 228 8.80 1.61 9.29
N LEU A 229 9.17 0.39 9.68
CA LEU A 229 10.25 -0.37 9.05
C LEU A 229 9.63 -1.43 8.14
N VAL A 230 9.99 -1.39 6.86
CA VAL A 230 9.51 -2.36 5.88
C VAL A 230 10.70 -2.92 5.10
N PRO A 231 10.92 -4.26 5.13
CA PRO A 231 11.96 -4.88 4.33
C PRO A 231 11.79 -4.55 2.86
N ASP A 232 12.90 -4.21 2.21
CA ASP A 232 12.93 -3.91 0.79
C ASP A 232 12.37 -5.05 -0.05
N ILE A 233 11.89 -4.68 -1.23
CA ILE A 233 11.41 -5.62 -2.24
C ILE A 233 12.51 -5.77 -3.29
N LYS A 234 12.74 -7.00 -3.78
CA LYS A 234 13.74 -7.21 -4.83
C LYS A 234 13.38 -6.38 -6.06
N GLY A 235 14.30 -5.53 -6.52
CA GLY A 235 14.08 -4.61 -7.64
C GLY A 235 13.54 -3.22 -7.23
N ALA A 236 13.43 -2.94 -5.93
CA ALA A 236 13.14 -1.62 -5.39
C ALA A 236 14.29 -1.14 -4.48
N PRO A 237 15.34 -0.51 -5.03
CA PRO A 237 16.48 -0.02 -4.25
C PRO A 237 16.11 1.27 -3.50
N VAL A 238 15.20 1.17 -2.53
CA VAL A 238 14.69 2.33 -1.79
C VAL A 238 15.27 2.37 -0.38
N SER A 239 15.80 3.53 -0.01
CA SER A 239 16.32 3.79 1.34
C SER A 239 15.21 4.25 2.28
N GLY A 240 14.27 5.05 1.79
CA GLY A 240 13.16 5.61 2.56
C GLY A 240 12.07 6.18 1.66
N ALA A 241 10.94 6.50 2.27
CA ALA A 241 9.88 7.27 1.62
C ALA A 241 9.07 8.09 2.62
N ALA A 242 8.70 9.30 2.24
CA ALA A 242 7.78 10.17 2.94
C ALA A 242 6.49 10.36 2.14
N LYS A 243 5.34 10.17 2.79
CA LYS A 243 4.02 10.31 2.15
C LYS A 243 2.95 10.82 3.09
N TRP A 244 2.06 11.65 2.58
CA TRP A 244 0.81 11.97 3.25
C TRP A 244 -0.25 10.88 3.01
N LEU A 245 -0.67 10.20 4.07
CA LEU A 245 -1.76 9.20 4.01
C LEU A 245 -3.13 9.87 4.06
N SER A 246 -3.20 11.02 4.75
CA SER A 246 -4.38 11.90 4.80
C SER A 246 -3.92 13.32 5.17
N PRO A 247 -4.79 14.34 5.09
CA PRO A 247 -4.44 15.69 5.54
C PRO A 247 -3.98 15.80 7.01
N ARG A 248 -4.30 14.77 7.82
CA ARG A 248 -4.01 14.70 9.26
C ARG A 248 -2.97 13.64 9.65
N LYS A 249 -2.43 12.86 8.71
CA LYS A 249 -1.49 11.78 9.02
C LYS A 249 -0.47 11.62 7.89
N ALA A 250 0.80 11.72 8.25
CA ALA A 250 1.91 11.44 7.35
C ALA A 250 2.60 10.12 7.73
N MET A 251 3.38 9.60 6.80
CA MET A 251 4.15 8.36 6.89
C MET A 251 5.60 8.64 6.56
N ILE A 252 6.50 8.01 7.32
CA ILE A 252 7.89 7.80 6.97
C ILE A 252 8.12 6.28 6.95
N GLY A 253 8.38 5.71 5.77
CA GLY A 253 8.79 4.33 5.59
C GLY A 253 10.31 4.25 5.49
N LEU A 254 10.93 3.35 6.24
CA LEU A 254 12.39 3.15 6.22
C LEU A 254 12.73 1.69 5.96
N ASN A 255 13.81 1.50 5.22
CA ASN A 255 14.45 0.21 4.99
C ASN A 255 15.73 0.11 5.83
N LEU A 256 16.00 -1.08 6.40
CA LEU A 256 17.23 -1.36 7.17
C LEU A 256 18.33 -2.08 6.38
N ARG A 257 18.05 -2.58 5.16
CA ARG A 257 19.00 -3.41 4.40
C ARG A 257 20.35 -2.72 4.26
N GLY A 258 21.39 -3.37 4.78
CA GLY A 258 22.78 -2.91 4.67
C GLY A 258 23.03 -1.54 5.31
N LYS A 259 22.16 -1.08 6.22
CA LYS A 259 22.31 0.22 6.87
C LYS A 259 23.05 0.10 8.19
N SER A 260 24.18 0.80 8.24
CA SER A 260 24.75 1.30 9.46
C SER A 260 23.91 2.47 10.02
N ASN A 261 24.09 2.78 11.30
CA ASN A 261 23.33 3.79 12.03
C ASN A 261 23.39 5.18 11.39
N ASP A 262 24.51 5.57 10.81
CA ASP A 262 24.66 6.82 10.04
C ASP A 262 23.67 6.91 8.87
N ARG A 263 23.59 5.86 8.04
CA ARG A 263 22.70 5.82 6.88
C ARG A 263 21.23 5.79 7.29
N PHE A 264 20.92 5.05 8.36
CA PHE A 264 19.56 5.01 8.90
C PHE A 264 19.08 6.38 9.37
N TRP A 265 19.87 7.04 10.24
CA TRP A 265 19.50 8.33 10.79
C TRP A 265 19.46 9.41 9.73
N PHE A 266 20.40 9.39 8.77
CA PHE A 266 20.36 10.29 7.62
C PHE A 266 19.06 10.11 6.83
N SER A 267 18.69 8.87 6.44
CA SER A 267 17.42 8.62 5.76
C SER A 267 16.22 9.12 6.57
N PHE A 268 16.15 8.85 7.87
CA PHE A 268 15.04 9.33 8.70
C PHE A 268 14.90 10.85 8.67
N PHE A 269 15.98 11.61 8.89
CA PHE A 269 15.92 13.06 8.88
C PHE A 269 15.70 13.64 7.48
N HIS A 270 16.16 12.94 6.43
CA HIS A 270 15.89 13.28 5.04
C HIS A 270 14.38 13.20 4.76
N GLU A 271 13.73 12.07 5.09
CA GLU A 271 12.27 11.92 4.94
C GLU A 271 11.48 12.92 5.81
N ALA A 272 11.98 13.22 7.01
CA ALA A 272 11.40 14.25 7.86
C ALA A 272 11.52 15.65 7.22
N GLY A 273 12.62 15.91 6.50
CA GLY A 273 12.83 17.09 5.68
C GLY A 273 11.74 17.25 4.62
N HIS A 274 11.46 16.20 3.84
CA HIS A 274 10.36 16.21 2.86
C HIS A 274 9.01 16.56 3.51
N LEU A 275 8.66 15.92 4.63
CA LEU A 275 7.38 16.22 5.30
C LEU A 275 7.26 17.66 5.82
N LEU A 276 8.39 18.32 6.10
CA LEU A 276 8.42 19.69 6.60
C LEU A 276 8.55 20.73 5.49
N LEU A 277 9.37 20.49 4.48
CA LEU A 277 9.71 21.50 3.47
C LEU A 277 8.77 21.44 2.27
N ASP A 278 8.19 20.29 1.98
CA ASP A 278 7.40 20.09 0.78
C ASP A 278 5.88 20.23 0.96
N SER A 279 5.18 20.23 -0.18
CA SER A 279 3.72 20.28 -0.26
C SER A 279 3.07 18.97 0.20
N LYS A 280 1.93 19.08 0.89
CA LYS A 280 1.13 17.92 1.35
C LYS A 280 0.57 17.02 0.24
N LYS A 281 0.62 17.45 -1.02
CA LYS A 281 0.04 16.73 -2.17
C LYS A 281 1.01 15.74 -2.82
N GLU A 282 2.24 15.67 -2.34
CA GLU A 282 3.32 14.95 -3.02
C GLU A 282 3.78 13.74 -2.20
N THR A 283 4.13 12.66 -2.91
CA THR A 283 4.76 11.47 -2.34
C THR A 283 6.21 11.44 -2.80
N TYR A 284 7.13 11.21 -1.86
CA TYR A 284 8.56 11.16 -2.11
C TYR A 284 9.09 9.76 -1.81
N VAL A 285 9.94 9.28 -2.70
CA VAL A 285 10.58 7.97 -2.60
C VAL A 285 12.01 8.17 -3.06
N ASP A 286 12.95 7.92 -2.15
CA ASP A 286 14.38 8.15 -2.38
C ASP A 286 14.92 7.20 -3.46
N VAL A 287 15.16 7.76 -4.65
CA VAL A 287 15.84 7.12 -5.79
C VAL A 287 16.77 8.13 -6.44
N ASP A 288 18.01 8.22 -5.95
CA ASP A 288 19.21 8.85 -6.54
C ASP A 288 18.95 9.85 -7.70
N ALA A 289 18.11 10.86 -7.46
CA ALA A 289 17.74 11.86 -8.47
C ALA A 289 18.70 13.05 -8.33
N VAL A 290 19.85 12.94 -8.99
CA VAL A 290 21.05 13.78 -8.78
C VAL A 290 20.83 15.31 -8.97
N ASN A 291 19.68 15.80 -9.45
CA ASN A 291 19.48 17.23 -9.77
C ASN A 291 18.10 17.82 -9.38
N ASP A 292 17.42 17.30 -8.37
CA ASP A 292 16.19 17.94 -7.84
C ASP A 292 16.52 18.89 -6.66
N PRO A 293 16.17 20.19 -6.72
CA PRO A 293 16.39 21.14 -5.62
C PRO A 293 15.75 20.71 -4.29
N ARG A 294 14.66 19.94 -4.33
CA ARG A 294 13.98 19.45 -3.11
C ARG A 294 14.79 18.36 -2.41
N GLU A 295 15.34 17.43 -3.19
CA GLU A 295 16.27 16.40 -2.69
C GLU A 295 17.50 17.06 -2.04
N GLN A 296 18.04 18.13 -2.66
CA GLN A 296 19.13 18.90 -2.07
C GLN A 296 18.73 19.58 -0.75
N GLN A 297 17.51 20.14 -0.67
CA GLN A 297 16.99 20.74 0.56
C GLN A 297 16.78 19.69 1.67
N ALA A 298 16.23 18.52 1.35
CA ALA A 298 16.05 17.42 2.29
C ALA A 298 17.40 16.87 2.79
N ASN A 299 18.38 16.70 1.89
CA ASN A 299 19.75 16.32 2.22
C ASN A 299 20.41 17.35 3.15
N GLN A 300 20.31 18.63 2.83
CA GLN A 300 20.86 19.71 3.66
C GLN A 300 20.17 19.78 5.03
N PHE A 301 18.85 19.57 5.07
CA PHE A 301 18.08 19.51 6.31
C PHE A 301 18.58 18.36 7.20
N ALA A 302 18.70 17.15 6.65
CA ALA A 302 19.20 15.98 7.37
C ALA A 302 20.62 16.20 7.91
N ALA A 303 21.51 16.69 7.05
CA ALA A 303 22.88 17.08 7.37
C ALA A 303 22.94 18.04 8.57
N ASN A 304 22.16 19.12 8.53
CA ASN A 304 22.16 20.18 9.54
C ASN A 304 21.48 19.77 10.84
N MET A 305 20.46 18.91 10.77
CA MET A 305 19.80 18.36 11.94
C MET A 305 20.77 17.46 12.72
N LEU A 306 21.51 16.60 12.03
CA LEU A 306 22.45 15.69 12.70
C LEU A 306 23.67 16.45 13.25
N ILE A 307 24.33 17.25 12.42
CA ILE A 307 25.51 18.03 12.79
C ILE A 307 25.20 19.51 12.54
N PRO A 308 25.05 20.33 13.60
CA PRO A 308 24.73 21.74 13.46
C PRO A 308 25.76 22.48 12.58
N PRO A 309 25.34 23.37 11.68
CA PRO A 309 26.25 24.11 10.79
C PRO A 309 27.39 24.84 11.52
N ALA A 310 27.11 25.37 12.72
CA ALA A 310 28.10 26.06 13.55
C ALA A 310 29.27 25.17 13.99
N ARG A 311 29.09 23.84 13.98
CA ARG A 311 30.10 22.84 14.35
C ARG A 311 30.75 22.18 13.12
N ALA A 312 30.31 22.51 11.90
CA ALA A 312 30.73 21.80 10.69
C ALA A 312 32.23 22.00 10.36
N ALA A 313 32.79 23.17 10.65
CA ALA A 313 34.20 23.47 10.38
C ALA A 313 35.16 22.56 11.18
N GLU A 314 34.75 22.08 12.35
CA GLU A 314 35.56 21.18 13.19
C GLU A 314 35.72 19.80 12.57
N LEU A 315 34.84 19.37 11.65
CA LEU A 315 34.96 18.08 10.97
C LEU A 315 36.28 17.94 10.21
N ALA A 316 36.80 19.05 9.69
CA ALA A 316 38.02 19.08 8.92
C ALA A 316 39.27 18.67 9.74
N SER A 317 39.23 18.70 11.07
CA SER A 317 40.37 18.31 11.93
C SER A 317 40.27 16.88 12.49
N LEU A 318 39.11 16.22 12.38
CA LEU A 318 38.91 14.89 12.96
C LEU A 318 39.62 13.83 12.11
N ARG A 319 40.58 13.10 12.71
CA ARG A 319 41.35 12.05 12.00
C ARG A 319 41.37 10.71 12.72
N THR A 320 41.21 10.71 14.04
CA THR A 320 41.29 9.51 14.87
C THR A 320 39.92 9.12 15.45
N GLU A 321 39.80 7.89 15.95
CA GLU A 321 38.60 7.46 16.67
C GLU A 321 38.33 8.33 17.90
N ALA A 322 39.37 8.74 18.61
CA ALA A 322 39.25 9.60 19.80
C ALA A 322 38.67 10.97 19.45
N ASP A 323 39.13 11.59 18.36
CA ASP A 323 38.60 12.87 17.88
C ASP A 323 37.12 12.77 17.54
N VAL A 324 36.76 11.72 16.78
CA VAL A 324 35.38 11.47 16.35
C VAL A 324 34.47 11.25 17.55
N GLN A 325 34.88 10.42 18.51
CA GLN A 325 34.11 10.16 19.72
C GLN A 325 33.97 11.41 20.59
N ALA A 326 35.03 12.23 20.73
CA ALA A 326 34.98 13.47 21.49
C ALA A 326 34.03 14.48 20.84
N PHE A 327 34.12 14.66 19.52
CA PHE A 327 33.20 15.51 18.76
C PHE A 327 31.76 15.03 18.89
N ALA A 328 31.50 13.74 18.65
CA ALA A 328 30.18 13.12 18.75
C ALA A 328 29.53 13.35 20.13
N ARG A 329 30.30 13.15 21.22
CA ARG A 329 29.84 13.46 22.59
C ARG A 329 29.50 14.94 22.75
N SER A 330 30.33 15.83 22.22
CA SER A 330 30.11 17.28 22.35
C SER A 330 28.87 17.80 21.60
N VAL A 331 28.43 17.11 20.54
CA VAL A 331 27.21 17.46 19.78
C VAL A 331 26.01 16.59 20.17
N GLY A 332 26.21 15.54 20.97
CA GLY A 332 25.17 14.64 21.46
C GLY A 332 24.61 13.69 20.39
N ILE A 333 25.45 13.10 19.54
CA ILE A 333 25.04 12.10 18.54
C ILE A 333 25.94 10.86 18.55
N ALA A 334 25.52 9.79 17.86
CA ALA A 334 26.35 8.59 17.70
C ALA A 334 27.64 8.87 16.90
N PRO A 335 28.80 8.34 17.32
CA PRO A 335 30.07 8.47 16.58
C PRO A 335 29.98 8.00 15.13
N GLY A 336 29.24 6.92 14.86
CA GLY A 336 29.03 6.40 13.50
C GLY A 336 28.45 7.43 12.53
N ILE A 337 27.58 8.33 13.00
CA ILE A 337 26.98 9.41 12.19
C ILE A 337 28.06 10.41 11.75
N VAL A 338 28.97 10.76 12.66
CA VAL A 338 30.12 11.63 12.35
C VAL A 338 31.01 10.96 11.32
N VAL A 339 31.32 9.67 11.48
CA VAL A 339 32.09 8.90 10.47
C VAL A 339 31.39 8.93 9.11
N GLY A 340 30.07 8.70 9.08
CA GLY A 340 29.28 8.79 7.85
C GLY A 340 29.41 10.14 7.17
N ARG A 341 29.36 11.24 7.94
CA ARG A 341 29.56 12.58 7.40
C ARG A 341 30.97 12.82 6.87
N LEU A 342 32.00 12.41 7.62
CA LEU A 342 33.40 12.56 7.18
C LEU A 342 33.70 11.78 5.89
N GLN A 343 33.10 10.60 5.73
CA GLN A 343 33.22 9.78 4.52
C GLN A 343 32.48 10.41 3.33
N HIS A 344 31.26 10.91 3.55
CA HIS A 344 30.48 11.61 2.53
C HIS A 344 31.21 12.87 2.02
N ASP A 345 31.79 13.66 2.94
CA ASP A 345 32.49 14.91 2.61
C ASP A 345 33.93 14.67 2.09
N GLY A 346 34.36 13.41 1.96
CA GLY A 346 35.68 13.04 1.44
C GLY A 346 36.85 13.37 2.38
N ILE A 347 36.57 13.66 3.66
CA ILE A 347 37.59 13.98 4.67
C ILE A 347 38.37 12.72 5.07
N ILE A 348 37.70 11.58 5.10
CA ILE A 348 38.30 10.26 5.31
C ILE A 348 37.79 9.26 4.26
N GLY A 349 38.53 8.18 4.03
CA GLY A 349 38.11 7.11 3.11
C GLY A 349 36.95 6.27 3.67
N PHE A 350 36.12 5.70 2.78
CA PHE A 350 34.98 4.82 3.14
C PHE A 350 35.38 3.54 3.91
N ASN A 351 36.66 3.16 3.91
CA ASN A 351 37.20 2.04 4.66
C ASN A 351 37.70 2.43 6.07
N GLN A 352 37.74 3.72 6.40
CA GLN A 352 38.30 4.22 7.66
C GLN A 352 37.22 4.37 8.74
N LEU A 353 37.60 4.09 9.99
CA LEU A 353 36.81 4.29 11.22
C LEU A 353 35.42 3.60 11.25
N ASN A 354 35.21 2.58 10.40
CA ASN A 354 33.96 1.83 10.34
C ASN A 354 33.63 1.07 11.63
N GLY A 355 34.61 0.84 12.51
CA GLY A 355 34.40 0.25 13.84
C GLY A 355 33.51 1.11 14.76
N LEU A 356 33.37 2.41 14.47
CA LEU A 356 32.48 3.31 15.19
C LEU A 356 31.04 3.29 14.67
N LYS A 357 30.77 2.59 13.55
CA LYS A 357 29.42 2.42 13.00
C LYS A 357 28.76 1.19 13.60
N SER A 358 27.46 1.32 13.88
CA SER A 358 26.64 0.20 14.38
C SER A 358 25.70 -0.26 13.28
N TRP A 359 25.51 -1.57 13.14
CA TRP A 359 24.65 -2.14 12.10
C TRP A 359 23.27 -2.48 12.68
N LEU A 360 22.22 -2.03 11.99
CA LEU A 360 20.85 -2.29 12.41
C LEU A 360 20.38 -3.66 11.92
N ARG A 361 19.51 -4.30 12.70
CA ARG A 361 18.95 -5.64 12.42
C ARG A 361 17.44 -5.57 12.32
N TRP A 362 16.80 -6.51 11.63
CA TRP A 362 15.34 -6.54 11.64
C TRP A 362 14.84 -6.95 13.03
N PRO A 363 13.72 -6.38 13.52
CA PRO A 363 13.13 -6.78 14.80
C PRO A 363 12.78 -8.28 14.89
N THR A 364 12.59 -8.95 13.76
CA THR A 364 12.34 -10.39 13.66
C THR A 364 13.60 -11.26 13.72
N ASP A 365 14.79 -10.65 13.65
CA ASP A 365 16.08 -11.34 13.68
C ASP A 365 16.68 -11.38 15.11
N GLN A 366 15.85 -11.16 16.13
CA GLN A 366 16.23 -11.15 17.55
C GLN A 366 15.55 -12.27 18.33
#